data_AF-A0A537H715-F1
#
_entry.id   AF-A0A537H715-F1
#
_cell.length_a   1.000
_cell.length_b   1.000
_cell.length_c   1.000
_cell.angle_alpha   90.00
_cell.angle_beta   90.00
_cell.angle_gamma   90.00
#
_symmetry.space_group_name_H-M   'P 1'
#
loop_
_entity.id
_entity.type
_entity.pdbx_description
1 polymer ?
#
loop_
_entity_poly.entity_id
_entity_poly.type
_entity_poly.pdbx_seq_one_letter_code
_entity_poly.pdbx_strand_id
1 'polypeptide(L)'
;QGSPPRKLLRTGKNLVEITAPYVCAVKFGRPTVLNLGTESTRSLVKASHANDLPCIIDDKLGDIDETNSAICRAYFSMGFDGIIVNPIAGWKGGLEPVFKIAQKEGKGVIVLV
;
A
#
# COMPACT_ATOMS: atom_id res chain seq x y z
N GLN A 1 -13.74 -4.53 -18.88
CA GLN A 1 -14.48 -4.95 -17.67
C GLN A 1 -13.50 -5.68 -16.77
N GLY A 2 -13.30 -5.22 -15.53
CA GLY A 2 -12.32 -5.82 -14.60
C GLY A 2 -12.71 -7.25 -14.21
N SER A 3 -11.73 -8.06 -13.80
CA SER A 3 -12.02 -9.38 -13.22
C SER A 3 -12.87 -9.22 -11.94
N PRO A 4 -13.81 -10.14 -11.65
CA PRO A 4 -14.57 -10.09 -10.41
C PRO A 4 -13.63 -10.02 -9.19
N PRO A 5 -13.92 -9.22 -8.15
CA PRO A 5 -13.03 -9.02 -7.00
C PRO A 5 -12.55 -10.33 -6.35
N ARG A 6 -13.43 -11.34 -6.28
CA ARG A 6 -13.09 -12.69 -5.77
C ARG A 6 -12.02 -13.40 -6.61
N LYS A 7 -12.11 -13.29 -7.95
CA LYS A 7 -11.13 -13.89 -8.86
C LYS A 7 -9.79 -13.18 -8.71
N LEU A 8 -9.78 -11.85 -8.64
CA LEU A 8 -8.57 -11.06 -8.43
C LEU A 8 -7.89 -11.40 -7.10
N LEU A 9 -8.65 -11.51 -6.01
CA LEU A 9 -8.11 -11.91 -4.72
C LEU A 9 -7.47 -13.29 -4.75
N ARG A 10 -8.17 -14.28 -5.33
CA ARG A 10 -7.65 -15.65 -5.45
C ARG A 10 -6.36 -15.69 -6.28
N THR A 11 -6.34 -15.02 -7.42
CA THR A 11 -5.15 -14.92 -8.27
C THR A 11 -4.00 -14.24 -7.53
N GLY A 12 -4.27 -13.14 -6.81
CA GLY A 12 -3.27 -12.45 -6.00
C GLY A 12 -2.64 -13.33 -4.94
N LYS A 13 -3.45 -14.08 -4.16
CA LYS A 13 -2.94 -14.99 -3.13
C LYS A 13 -2.08 -16.10 -3.72
N ASN A 14 -2.54 -16.71 -4.82
CA ASN A 14 -1.77 -17.75 -5.51
C ASN A 14 -0.44 -17.22 -6.04
N LEU A 15 -0.42 -16.01 -6.61
CA LEU A 15 0.81 -15.39 -7.07
C LEU A 15 1.80 -15.17 -5.92
N VAL A 16 1.34 -14.64 -4.79
CA VAL A 16 2.18 -14.43 -3.59
C VAL A 16 2.80 -15.76 -3.13
N GLU A 17 2.00 -16.82 -3.02
CA GLU A 17 2.47 -18.12 -2.55
C GLU A 17 3.55 -18.73 -3.46
N ILE A 18 3.34 -18.72 -4.77
CA ILE A 18 4.30 -19.32 -5.71
C ILE A 18 5.57 -18.48 -5.92
N THR A 19 5.52 -17.17 -5.67
CA THR A 19 6.67 -16.28 -5.87
C THR A 19 7.41 -15.95 -4.58
N ALA A 20 6.84 -16.22 -3.41
CA ALA A 20 7.43 -15.86 -2.11
C ALA A 20 8.91 -16.24 -1.93
N PRO A 21 9.39 -17.42 -2.36
CA PRO A 21 10.81 -17.77 -2.24
C PRO A 21 11.77 -16.89 -3.06
N TYR A 22 11.26 -16.09 -4.00
CA TYR A 22 12.04 -15.37 -4.99
C TYR A 22 11.93 -13.84 -4.90
N VAL A 23 11.11 -13.33 -3.98
CA VAL A 23 10.86 -11.88 -3.82
C VAL A 23 11.06 -11.46 -2.37
N CYS A 24 11.38 -10.19 -2.14
CA CYS A 24 11.58 -9.64 -0.80
C CYS A 24 10.40 -8.79 -0.29
N ALA A 25 9.44 -8.46 -1.15
CA ALA A 25 8.30 -7.61 -0.84
C ALA A 25 7.23 -7.73 -1.94
N VAL A 26 6.01 -7.29 -1.62
CA VAL A 26 4.92 -7.17 -2.60
C VAL A 26 4.49 -5.72 -2.72
N LYS A 27 4.53 -5.16 -3.94
CA LYS A 27 4.08 -3.80 -4.23
C LYS A 27 2.70 -3.81 -4.89
N PHE A 28 1.73 -3.19 -4.25
CA PHE A 28 0.36 -3.11 -4.72
C PHE A 28 0.14 -1.79 -5.45
N GLY A 29 -0.40 -1.83 -6.67
CA GLY A 29 -0.88 -0.61 -7.32
C GLY A 29 -2.21 -0.15 -6.74
N ARG A 30 -2.45 1.17 -6.70
CA ARG A 30 -3.76 1.75 -6.37
C ARG A 30 -4.95 1.08 -7.10
N PRO A 31 -4.88 0.75 -8.41
CA PRO A 31 -5.98 0.05 -9.08
C PRO A 31 -6.31 -1.32 -8.46
N THR A 32 -5.32 -2.03 -7.91
CA THR A 32 -5.56 -3.32 -7.23
C THR A 32 -6.39 -3.11 -5.97
N VAL A 33 -6.04 -2.11 -5.15
CA VAL A 33 -6.79 -1.79 -3.92
C VAL A 33 -8.23 -1.37 -4.24
N LEU A 34 -8.41 -0.52 -5.25
CA LEU A 34 -9.75 -0.06 -5.67
C LEU A 34 -10.63 -1.21 -6.20
N ASN A 35 -10.07 -2.14 -6.96
CA ASN A 35 -10.82 -3.29 -7.50
C ASN A 35 -11.10 -4.36 -6.45
N LEU A 36 -10.25 -4.49 -5.42
CA LEU A 36 -10.43 -5.46 -4.33
C LEU A 36 -11.35 -4.92 -3.22
N GLY A 37 -11.34 -3.61 -3.00
CA GLY A 37 -11.90 -2.99 -1.80
C GLY A 37 -11.08 -3.29 -0.55
N THR A 38 -11.46 -2.66 0.56
CA THR A 38 -10.72 -2.70 1.84
C THR A 38 -10.51 -4.12 2.37
N GLU A 39 -11.58 -4.91 2.50
CA GLU A 39 -11.51 -6.23 3.14
C GLU A 39 -10.71 -7.24 2.33
N SER A 40 -10.90 -7.27 1.00
CA SER A 40 -10.12 -8.16 0.14
C SER A 40 -8.66 -7.72 0.07
N THR A 41 -8.38 -6.41 0.09
CA THR A 41 -7.01 -5.90 0.17
C THR A 41 -6.33 -6.34 1.46
N ARG A 42 -7.00 -6.16 2.61
CA ARG A 42 -6.51 -6.65 3.91
C ARG A 42 -6.25 -8.15 3.88
N SER A 43 -7.12 -8.93 3.23
CA SER A 43 -6.94 -10.37 3.09
C SER A 43 -5.70 -10.74 2.26
N LEU A 44 -5.38 -9.96 1.22
CA LEU A 44 -4.21 -10.19 0.37
C LEU A 44 -2.91 -9.72 1.05
N VAL A 45 -2.94 -8.59 1.78
CA VAL A 45 -1.83 -8.13 2.61
C VAL A 45 -1.50 -9.18 3.67
N LYS A 46 -2.51 -9.70 4.39
CA LYS A 46 -2.32 -10.80 5.37
C LYS A 46 -1.72 -12.06 4.75
N ALA A 47 -2.11 -12.41 3.52
CA ALA A 47 -1.53 -13.56 2.81
C ALA A 47 -0.04 -13.33 2.45
N SER A 48 0.34 -12.09 2.17
CA SER A 48 1.74 -11.71 1.92
C SER A 48 2.56 -11.78 3.21
N HIS A 49 2.04 -11.24 4.31
CA HIS A 49 2.67 -11.32 5.63
C HIS A 49 2.83 -12.75 6.14
N ALA A 50 1.89 -13.66 5.83
CA ALA A 50 2.01 -15.08 6.17
C ALA A 50 3.17 -15.79 5.44
N ASN A 51 3.74 -15.16 4.41
CA ASN A 51 4.94 -15.59 3.70
C ASN A 51 6.16 -14.70 4.02
N ASP A 52 6.12 -13.96 5.14
CA ASP A 52 7.16 -13.02 5.58
C ASP A 52 7.47 -11.90 4.57
N LEU A 53 6.51 -11.57 3.69
CA LEU A 53 6.67 -10.52 2.68
C LEU A 53 6.04 -9.20 3.14
N PRO A 54 6.82 -8.12 3.32
CA PRO A 54 6.28 -6.78 3.57
C PRO A 54 5.51 -6.26 2.34
N CYS A 55 4.48 -5.45 2.61
CA CYS A 55 3.60 -4.90 1.59
C CYS A 55 3.77 -3.39 1.42
N ILE A 56 3.99 -2.94 0.19
CA ILE A 56 4.15 -1.52 -0.15
C ILE A 56 2.98 -1.07 -1.03
N ILE A 57 2.33 0.03 -0.69
CA ILE A 57 1.31 0.64 -1.56
C ILE A 57 1.96 1.66 -2.51
N ASP A 58 1.82 1.40 -3.80
CA ASP A 58 2.20 2.29 -4.89
C ASP A 58 1.03 3.22 -5.24
N ASP A 59 0.74 4.14 -4.33
CA ASP A 59 -0.28 5.19 -4.50
C ASP A 59 0.27 6.38 -5.30
N LYS A 60 1.56 6.69 -5.11
CA LYS A 60 2.20 7.94 -5.54
C LYS A 60 1.49 9.15 -4.94
N LEU A 61 1.18 9.06 -3.65
CA LEU A 61 0.46 10.07 -2.88
C LEU A 61 1.19 11.41 -2.91
N GLY A 62 0.49 12.50 -3.24
CA GLY A 62 1.10 13.82 -3.39
C GLY A 62 0.04 14.92 -3.40
N ASP A 63 -0.83 14.92 -2.39
CA ASP A 63 -1.92 15.87 -2.20
C ASP A 63 -1.61 16.85 -1.04
N ILE A 64 -2.61 17.58 -0.54
CA ILE A 64 -2.49 18.48 0.64
C ILE A 64 -2.50 17.70 1.97
N ASP A 65 -2.06 18.35 3.05
CA ASP A 65 -1.84 17.78 4.38
C ASP A 65 -2.96 16.86 4.91
N GLU A 66 -4.20 17.34 4.96
CA GLU A 66 -5.34 16.57 5.49
C GLU A 66 -5.64 15.34 4.62
N THR A 67 -5.62 15.50 3.30
CA THR A 67 -5.86 14.43 2.33
C THR A 67 -4.78 13.36 2.46
N ASN A 68 -3.52 13.77 2.50
CA ASN A 68 -2.38 12.87 2.68
C ASN A 68 -2.48 12.11 4.00
N SER A 69 -2.86 12.78 5.09
CA SER A 69 -3.05 12.16 6.40
C SER A 69 -4.14 11.09 6.37
N ALA A 70 -5.28 11.39 5.76
CA ALA A 70 -6.41 10.46 5.67
C ALA A 70 -6.05 9.21 4.84
N ILE A 71 -5.45 9.41 3.68
CA ILE A 71 -5.06 8.32 2.76
C ILE A 71 -3.97 7.45 3.40
N CYS A 72 -2.94 8.07 3.99
CA CYS A 72 -1.86 7.37 4.66
C CYS A 72 -2.37 6.46 5.79
N ARG A 73 -3.22 6.97 6.68
CA ARG A 73 -3.86 6.17 7.74
C ARG A 73 -4.74 5.06 7.18
N ALA A 74 -5.48 5.33 6.10
CA ALA A 74 -6.32 4.31 5.48
C ALA A 74 -5.46 3.13 5.01
N TYR A 75 -4.35 3.38 4.29
CA TYR A 75 -3.47 2.30 3.83
C TYR A 75 -2.77 1.57 4.97
N PHE A 76 -2.23 2.27 5.96
CA PHE A 76 -1.60 1.60 7.10
C PHE A 76 -2.61 0.79 7.91
N SER A 77 -3.85 1.26 8.06
CA SER A 77 -4.91 0.49 8.70
C SER A 77 -5.27 -0.79 7.94
N MET A 78 -5.06 -0.85 6.62
CA MET A 78 -5.23 -2.06 5.80
C MET A 78 -4.07 -3.05 5.98
N GLY A 79 -2.97 -2.64 6.61
CA GLY A 79 -1.81 -3.45 6.93
C GLY A 79 -0.59 -3.19 6.06
N PHE A 80 -0.58 -2.16 5.20
CA PHE A 80 0.62 -1.83 4.43
C PHE A 80 1.79 -1.43 5.35
N ASP A 81 3.00 -1.79 4.93
CA ASP A 81 4.25 -1.55 5.65
C ASP A 81 4.99 -0.31 5.13
N GLY A 82 4.66 0.15 3.92
CA GLY A 82 5.13 1.42 3.41
C GLY A 82 4.29 1.97 2.27
N ILE A 83 4.53 3.24 1.95
CA ILE A 83 3.81 4.00 0.92
C ILE A 83 4.78 4.72 -0.02
N ILE A 84 4.44 4.74 -1.30
CA ILE A 84 5.15 5.55 -2.31
C ILE A 84 4.46 6.92 -2.44
N VAL A 85 5.26 7.99 -2.36
CA VAL A 85 4.79 9.38 -2.42
C VAL A 85 5.43 10.17 -3.57
N ASN A 86 4.68 11.13 -4.11
CA ASN A 86 5.15 12.08 -5.11
C ASN A 86 5.47 13.43 -4.42
N PRO A 87 6.71 13.95 -4.52
CA PRO A 87 7.13 15.18 -3.84
C PRO A 87 6.56 16.48 -4.43
N ILE A 88 5.71 16.43 -5.46
CA ILE A 88 5.18 17.62 -6.14
C ILE A 88 4.44 18.60 -5.21
N ALA A 89 3.77 18.10 -4.16
CA ALA A 89 3.07 18.92 -3.18
C ALA A 89 4.03 19.69 -2.22
N GLY A 90 5.32 19.37 -2.24
CA GLY A 90 6.30 19.94 -1.31
C GLY A 90 6.23 19.33 0.09
N TRP A 91 7.13 19.80 0.97
CA TRP A 91 7.22 19.32 2.34
C TRP A 91 6.11 19.90 3.23
N LYS A 92 6.11 21.23 3.42
CA LYS A 92 5.12 21.95 4.24
C LYS A 92 3.78 22.01 3.51
N GLY A 93 2.69 21.61 4.15
CA GLY A 93 1.36 21.59 3.54
C GLY A 93 1.14 20.41 2.57
N GLY A 94 2.12 19.52 2.43
CA GLY A 94 2.06 18.33 1.59
C GLY A 94 2.54 17.07 2.34
N LEU A 95 3.82 16.73 2.21
CA LEU A 95 4.33 15.43 2.65
C LEU A 95 4.66 15.31 4.14
N GLU A 96 4.89 16.42 4.86
CA GLU A 96 5.22 16.41 6.29
C GLU A 96 4.35 15.46 7.14
N PRO A 97 2.99 15.46 7.04
CA PRO A 97 2.17 14.55 7.82
C PRO A 97 2.37 13.06 7.46
N VAL A 98 2.68 12.73 6.19
CA VAL A 98 2.91 11.33 5.79
C VAL A 98 4.12 10.78 6.53
N PHE A 99 5.21 11.55 6.58
CA PHE A 99 6.42 11.16 7.30
C PHE A 99 6.19 11.04 8.81
N LYS A 100 5.45 11.98 9.41
CA LYS A 100 5.11 11.92 10.84
C LYS A 100 4.27 10.69 11.19
N ILE A 101 3.26 10.37 10.38
CA ILE A 101 2.40 9.20 10.59
C ILE A 101 3.21 7.92 10.39
N ALA A 102 3.99 7.82 9.30
CA ALA A 102 4.81 6.66 9.03
C ALA A 102 5.83 6.40 10.15
N GLN A 103 6.52 7.43 10.64
CA GLN A 103 7.44 7.30 11.76
C GLN A 103 6.73 6.82 13.03
N LYS A 104 5.56 7.39 13.35
CA LYS A 104 4.78 7.01 14.54
C LYS A 104 4.31 5.55 14.47
N GLU A 105 3.98 5.05 13.28
CA GLU A 105 3.45 3.70 13.08
C GLU A 105 4.53 2.66 12.71
N GLY A 106 5.81 3.06 12.65
CA GLY A 106 6.91 2.17 12.26
C GLY A 106 6.84 1.71 10.79
N LYS A 107 6.41 2.61 9.89
CA LYS A 107 6.18 2.35 8.47
C LYS A 107 7.17 3.08 7.57
N GLY A 108 7.37 2.56 6.36
CA GLY A 108 8.27 3.11 5.36
C GLY A 108 7.61 4.15 4.45
N VAL A 109 8.41 5.11 3.97
CA VAL A 109 8.03 6.05 2.91
C VAL A 109 9.08 5.99 1.81
N ILE A 110 8.64 5.82 0.56
CA ILE A 110 9.50 5.85 -0.62
C ILE A 110 9.10 7.06 -1.47
N VAL A 111 10.03 7.99 -1.66
CA VAL A 111 9.78 9.21 -2.44
C VAL A 111 10.19 8.96 -3.88
N LEU A 112 9.37 9.40 -4.84
CA LEU A 112 9.79 9.44 -6.24
C LEU A 112 10.96 10.42 -6.44
N VAL A 113 11.95 10.01 -7.23
CA VAL A 113 13.16 10.78 -7.57
C VAL A 113 13.23 11.12 -9.05
#